data_AF-A0A850UYJ0-F1
#
_entry.id   AF-A0A850UYJ0-F1
#
_cell.length_a   1.000
_cell.length_b   1.000
_cell.length_c   1.000
_cell.angle_alpha   90.00
_cell.angle_beta   90.00
_cell.angle_gamma   90.00
#
_symmetry.space_group_name_H-M   'P 1'
#
loop_
_entity.id
_entity.type
_entity.pdbx_description
1 polymer ?
#
loop_
_entity_poly.entity_id
_entity_poly.type
_entity_poly.pdbx_seq_one_letter_code
_entity_poly.pdbx_strand_id
1 'polypeptide(L)' 'LNDPNGFIQHNGVYHLFYQWNPLGCDHRNKCWGHWQSTDLLRWAHQPIALAPGACYDSHGCYSGSAVVAEDKIT' A
#
# COMPACT_ATOMS: atom_id res chain seq x y z
N LEU A 1 11.07 -4.76 -0.71
CA LEU A 1 10.20 -4.34 0.42
C LEU A 1 10.96 -3.30 1.22
N ASN A 2 10.33 -2.16 1.53
CA ASN A 2 10.87 -1.23 2.54
C ASN A 2 9.73 -0.72 3.45
N ASP A 3 9.36 0.55 3.36
CA ASP A 3 8.55 1.24 4.36
C ASP A 3 7.13 0.66 4.47
N PRO A 4 6.55 0.58 5.68
CA PRO A 4 5.11 0.40 5.86
C PRO A 4 4.39 1.69 5.44
N ASN A 5 3.20 1.54 4.87
CA ASN A 5 2.42 2.62 4.27
C ASN A 5 0.95 2.47 4.61
N GLY A 6 0.25 3.60 4.74
CA GLY A 6 -1.22 3.64 4.82
C GLY A 6 -1.86 2.68 5.82
N PHE A 7 -1.20 2.35 6.93
CA PHE A 7 -1.71 1.34 7.86
C PHE A 7 -2.96 1.85 8.58
N ILE A 8 -4.09 1.16 8.37
CA ILE A 8 -5.41 1.63 8.84
C ILE A 8 -6.37 0.45 9.08
N GLN A 9 -7.31 0.61 10.01
CA GLN A 9 -8.48 -0.26 10.11
C GLN A 9 -9.69 0.47 9.52
N HIS A 10 -10.41 -0.19 8.61
CA HIS A 10 -11.69 0.28 8.11
C HIS A 10 -12.69 -0.88 8.01
N ASN A 11 -13.89 -0.70 8.55
CA ASN A 11 -14.97 -1.69 8.50
C ASN A 11 -14.58 -3.09 8.98
N GLY A 12 -13.77 -3.16 10.05
CA GLY A 12 -13.34 -4.43 10.66
C GLY A 12 -12.20 -5.14 9.93
N VAL A 13 -11.64 -4.52 8.90
CA VAL A 13 -10.48 -5.03 8.16
C VAL A 13 -9.30 -4.08 8.36
N TYR A 14 -8.16 -4.63 8.74
CA TYR A 14 -6.87 -3.95 8.74
C TYR A 14 -6.27 -4.00 7.34
N HIS A 15 -5.87 -2.83 6.83
CA HIS A 15 -5.17 -2.65 5.57
C HIS A 15 -3.75 -2.20 5.88
N LEU A 16 -2.75 -2.96 5.42
CA LEU A 16 -1.36 -2.58 5.48
C LEU A 16 -0.82 -2.46 4.06
N PHE A 17 -0.44 -1.26 3.67
CA PHE A 17 0.28 -1.03 2.42
C PHE A 17 1.78 -0.99 2.69
N TYR A 18 2.59 -1.14 1.65
CA TYR A 18 4.04 -1.13 1.80
C TYR A 18 4.75 -0.82 0.49
N GLN A 19 5.94 -0.24 0.60
CA GLN A 19 6.79 0.00 -0.56
C GLN A 19 7.29 -1.32 -1.18
N TRP A 20 6.98 -1.50 -2.45
CA TRP A 20 7.26 -2.74 -3.18
C TRP A 20 7.80 -2.47 -4.58
N ASN A 21 8.82 -3.23 -4.97
CA ASN A 21 9.28 -3.36 -6.34
C ASN A 21 8.86 -4.75 -6.84
N PRO A 22 7.85 -4.87 -7.72
CA PRO A 22 7.40 -6.16 -8.24
C PRO A 22 8.37 -6.77 -9.26
N LEU A 23 9.35 -6.00 -9.75
CA LEU A 23 10.24 -6.39 -10.84
C LEU A 23 11.64 -6.81 -10.37
N GLY A 24 11.97 -6.67 -9.09
CA GLY A 24 13.29 -7.06 -8.60
C GLY A 24 13.54 -6.75 -7.13
N CYS A 25 14.73 -7.13 -6.68
CA CYS A 25 15.20 -6.99 -5.29
C CYS A 25 16.05 -5.72 -5.08
N ASP A 26 15.72 -4.63 -5.77
CA ASP A 26 16.37 -3.33 -5.60
C ASP A 26 15.35 -2.24 -5.24
N HIS A 27 15.85 -1.02 -5.00
CA HIS A 27 15.02 0.11 -4.58
C HIS A 27 14.46 0.94 -5.77
N ARG A 28 14.09 0.31 -6.89
CA ARG A 28 13.43 0.95 -8.05
C ARG A 28 11.93 0.64 -8.10
N ASN A 29 11.24 1.19 -9.11
CA ASN A 29 9.83 0.91 -9.46
C ASN A 29 8.89 0.89 -8.25
N LYS A 30 8.86 2.00 -7.50
CA LYS A 30 8.10 2.11 -6.25
C LYS A 30 6.60 2.02 -6.48
N CYS A 31 6.01 0.92 -6.02
CA CYS A 31 4.57 0.69 -5.97
C CYS A 31 4.14 0.47 -4.51
N TRP A 32 2.84 0.58 -4.24
CA TRP A 32 2.26 0.13 -2.97
C TRP A 32 1.70 -1.28 -3.12
N GLY A 33 2.35 -2.25 -2.49
CA GLY A 33 1.75 -3.55 -2.23
C GLY A 33 0.69 -3.45 -1.13
N HIS A 34 -0.18 -4.46 -1.01
CA HIS A 34 -1.30 -4.42 -0.08
C HIS A 34 -1.53 -5.78 0.59
N TRP A 35 -1.67 -5.74 1.91
CA TRP A 35 -2.11 -6.86 2.75
C TRP A 35 -3.39 -6.49 3.49
N GLN A 36 -4.29 -7.46 3.65
CA GLN A 36 -5.46 -7.35 4.51
C GLN A 36 -5.45 -8.40 5.61
N SER A 37 -5.99 -8.04 6.77
CA SER A 37 -6.20 -8.96 7.89
C SER A 37 -7.40 -8.52 8.73
N THR A 38 -8.07 -9.48 9.37
CA THR A 38 -9.10 -9.20 10.39
C THR A 38 -8.58 -9.37 11.82
N ASP A 39 -7.38 -9.92 12.01
CA ASP A 39 -6.82 -10.29 13.32
C ASP A 39 -5.37 -9.84 13.54
N LEU A 40 -4.75 -9.13 12.58
CA LEU A 40 -3.35 -8.70 12.55
C LEU A 40 -2.30 -9.83 12.54
N LEU A 41 -2.73 -11.09 12.49
CA LEU A 41 -1.87 -12.27 12.51
C LEU A 41 -1.86 -12.99 11.17
N ARG A 42 -3.05 -13.18 10.60
CA ARG A 42 -3.26 -13.86 9.32
C ARG A 42 -3.50 -12.81 8.24
N TRP A 43 -2.62 -12.78 7.26
CA TRP A 43 -2.62 -11.78 6.21
C TRP A 43 -2.92 -12.41 4.84
N ALA A 44 -3.83 -11.80 4.10
CA ALA A 44 -4.15 -12.14 2.71
C ALA A 44 -3.54 -11.11 1.76
N HIS A 45 -2.76 -11.58 0.78
CA HIS A 45 -2.13 -10.70 -0.20
C HIS A 45 -3.19 -10.18 -1.16
N GLN A 46 -3.16 -8.88 -1.42
CA GLN A 46 -4.07 -8.22 -2.35
C GLN A 46 -3.30 -7.73 -3.58
N PRO A 47 -4.01 -7.39 -4.68
CA PRO A 47 -3.41 -6.72 -5.82
C PRO A 47 -2.66 -5.43 -5.42
N ILE A 48 -1.76 -4.97 -6.30
CA ILE A 48 -1.07 -3.69 -6.13
C ILE A 48 -2.10 -2.57 -5.97
N ALA A 49 -1.97 -1.77 -4.92
CA ALA A 49 -2.88 -0.69 -4.63
C ALA A 49 -2.55 0.58 -5.43
N LEU A 50 -1.27 0.93 -5.52
CA LEU A 50 -0.80 2.08 -6.30
C LEU A 50 0.41 1.67 -7.14
N ALA A 51 0.36 2.01 -8.42
CA ALA A 51 1.47 1.91 -9.35
C ALA A 51 1.61 3.27 -10.08
N PRO A 52 2.83 3.69 -10.44
CA PRO A 52 3.05 4.87 -11.26
C PRO A 52 2.18 4.87 -12.51
N GLY A 53 1.40 5.93 -12.73
CA GLY A 53 0.43 6.01 -13.82
C GLY A 53 0.19 7.41 -14.37
N ALA A 54 0.74 8.44 -13.71
CA ALA A 54 0.61 9.84 -14.08
C ALA A 54 1.98 10.54 -14.13
N CYS A 55 2.00 11.78 -14.61
CA CYS A 55 3.25 12.55 -14.68
C CYS A 55 3.82 12.88 -13.29
N TYR A 56 2.96 13.04 -12.27
CA TYR A 56 3.37 13.41 -10.92
C TYR A 56 3.93 12.25 -10.10
N ASP A 57 3.66 11.00 -10.48
CA ASP A 57 4.16 9.79 -9.81
C ASP A 57 5.08 8.96 -10.73
N SER A 58 5.53 9.53 -11.85
CA SER A 58 6.31 8.84 -12.89
C SER A 58 7.62 8.21 -12.41
N HIS A 59 8.12 8.63 -11.25
CA HIS A 59 9.34 8.12 -10.62
C HIS A 59 9.07 7.19 -9.43
N GLY A 60 7.80 6.90 -9.14
CA GLY A 60 7.40 6.04 -8.04
C GLY A 60 6.24 6.61 -7.23
N CYS A 61 5.39 5.72 -6.70
CA CYS A 61 4.46 6.04 -5.64
C CYS A 61 5.23 5.94 -4.30
N TYR A 62 5.74 7.06 -3.81
CA TYR A 62 6.52 7.14 -2.57
C TYR A 62 5.65 6.98 -1.32
N SER A 63 6.29 7.03 -0.15
CA SER A 63 5.63 6.67 1.10
C SER A 63 4.51 7.63 1.51
N GLY A 64 3.53 7.13 2.26
CA GLY A 64 2.36 7.90 2.68
C GLY A 64 1.54 7.24 3.79
N SER A 65 0.53 7.98 4.24
CA SER A 65 -0.41 7.58 5.28
C SER A 65 -1.80 7.42 4.68
N ALA A 66 -2.70 6.80 5.44
CA ALA A 66 -4.10 6.63 5.06
C ALA A 66 -4.99 7.24 6.15
N VAL A 67 -6.10 7.83 5.73
CA VAL A 67 -7.15 8.33 6.62
C VAL A 67 -8.50 7.87 6.10
N VAL A 68 -9.49 7.79 6.98
CA VAL A 68 -10.89 7.65 6.55
C VAL A 68 -11.48 9.04 6.35
N ALA A 69 -11.95 9.32 5.13
CA ALA A 69 -12.70 10.52 4.78
C ALA A 69 -13.96 10.11 4.02
N GLU A 70 -15.12 10.59 4.46
CA GLU A 70 -16.42 10.27 3.83
C GLU A 70 -16.65 8.75 3.64
N ASP A 71 -16.37 7.96 4.69
CA ASP A 71 -16.46 6.50 4.72
C ASP A 71 -15.61 5.78 3.64
N LYS A 72 -14.55 6.44 3.16
CA LYS A 72 -13.57 5.88 2.22
C LYS A 72 -12.16 6.02 2.77
N ILE A 73 -11.32 5.03 2.47
CA ILE A 73 -9.88 5.14 2.69
C ILE A 73 -9.30 6.06 1.61
N THR A 74 -8.54 7.07 2.03
CA THR A 74 -7.77 7.97 1.15
C THR A 74 -6.37 8.21 1.68
#